data_AF-A0AAN2A3P0-F1
#
_entry.id   AF-A0AAN2A3P0-F1
#
_cell.length_a   1.000
_cell.length_b   1.000
_cell.length_c   1.000
_cell.angle_alpha   90.00
_cell.angle_beta   90.00
_cell.angle_gamma   90.00
#
_symmetry.space_group_name_H-M   'P 1'
#
loop_
_entity.id
_entity.type
_entity.pdbx_description
1 polymer ?
#
loop_
_entity_poly.entity_id
_entity_poly.type
_entity_poly.pdbx_seq_one_letter_code
_entity_poly.pdbx_strand_id
1 'polypeptide(L)'
;MDEEQSAAAFMAAVEQIRQATSQELTATGAAILLAIHLDIATDSRSIANRLGLAHALVLREIAALSPRYVRVTKRDARTQRSFLEATAEGQALAATCRI
;
A
#
# COMPACT_ATOMS: atom_id res chain seq x y z
N MET A 1 -22.57 -5.14 1.04
CA MET A 1 -21.68 -4.57 2.07
C MET A 1 -21.73 -3.07 1.86
N ASP A 2 -22.01 -2.31 2.91
CA ASP A 2 -22.00 -0.85 2.80
C ASP A 2 -20.55 -0.33 2.70
N GLU A 3 -20.35 0.78 2.02
CA GLU A 3 -19.03 1.35 1.72
C GLU A 3 -18.27 1.72 2.99
N GLU A 4 -18.98 2.22 4.01
CA GLU A 4 -18.44 2.52 5.33
C GLU A 4 -17.91 1.26 6.02
N GLN A 5 -18.62 0.15 5.92
CA GLN A 5 -18.19 -1.13 6.49
C GLN A 5 -16.93 -1.66 5.78
N SER A 6 -16.84 -1.50 4.46
CA SER A 6 -15.64 -1.86 3.70
C SER A 6 -14.44 -0.98 4.08
N ALA A 7 -14.64 0.32 4.26
CA ALA A 7 -13.59 1.24 4.71
C ALA A 7 -13.12 0.92 6.13
N ALA A 8 -14.05 0.60 7.05
CA ALA A 8 -13.72 0.20 8.41
C ALA A 8 -12.90 -1.12 8.44
N ALA A 9 -13.29 -2.11 7.65
CA ALA A 9 -12.56 -3.37 7.52
C ALA A 9 -11.15 -3.15 6.94
N PHE A 10 -11.02 -2.28 5.93
CA PHE A 10 -9.72 -1.89 5.37
C PHE A 10 -8.82 -1.26 6.44
N MET A 11 -9.34 -0.29 7.21
CA MET A 11 -8.55 0.38 8.26
C MET A 11 -8.18 -0.56 9.41
N ALA A 12 -9.04 -1.52 9.76
CA ALA A 12 -8.71 -2.56 10.74
C ALA A 12 -7.54 -3.44 10.26
N ALA A 13 -7.53 -3.81 8.97
CA ALA A 13 -6.44 -4.58 8.39
C ALA A 13 -5.14 -3.79 8.26
N VAL A 14 -5.20 -2.49 7.95
CA VAL A 14 -4.04 -1.60 7.99
C VAL A 14 -3.38 -1.64 9.37
N GLU A 15 -4.17 -1.59 10.43
CA GLU A 15 -3.64 -1.63 11.79
C GLU A 15 -3.06 -3.01 12.15
N GLN A 16 -3.68 -4.11 11.70
CA GLN A 16 -3.12 -5.46 11.87
C GLN A 16 -1.73 -5.59 11.21
N ILE A 17 -1.56 -5.08 9.99
CA ILE A 17 -0.28 -5.08 9.28
C ILE A 17 0.80 -4.33 10.08
N ARG A 18 0.46 -3.17 10.65
CA ARG A 18 1.41 -2.37 11.45
C ARG A 18 1.83 -3.10 12.72
N GLN A 19 0.92 -3.81 13.36
CA GLN A 19 1.20 -4.59 14.56
C GLN A 19 2.01 -5.86 14.28
N ALA A 20 1.91 -6.41 13.07
CA ALA A 20 2.58 -7.64 12.67
C ALA A 20 4.08 -7.47 12.32
N THR A 21 4.56 -6.23 12.17
CA THR A 21 5.97 -5.95 11.84
C THR A 21 6.74 -5.40 13.04
N SER A 22 7.98 -5.86 13.23
CA SER A 22 8.88 -5.32 14.26
C SER A 22 9.46 -3.95 13.91
N GLN A 23 9.34 -3.52 12.65
CA GLN A 23 9.83 -2.22 12.17
C GLN A 23 8.66 -1.23 12.05
N GLU A 24 8.87 0.02 12.45
CA GLU A 24 7.83 1.06 12.36
C GLU A 24 7.37 1.26 10.92
N LEU A 25 6.12 0.84 10.65
CA LEU A 25 5.41 1.11 9.41
C LEU A 25 4.39 2.21 9.65
N THR A 26 4.40 3.23 8.81
CA THR A 26 3.37 4.27 8.84
C THR A 26 2.02 3.67 8.46
N ALA A 27 0.93 4.27 8.92
CA ALA A 27 -0.42 3.86 8.50
C ALA A 27 -0.60 3.95 6.98
N THR A 28 -0.02 4.99 6.36
CA THR A 28 -0.04 5.14 4.91
C THR A 28 0.76 4.06 4.21
N GLY A 29 1.94 3.70 4.71
CA GLY A 29 2.76 2.62 4.15
C GLY A 29 2.05 1.26 4.22
N ALA A 30 1.41 0.96 5.35
CA ALA A 30 0.59 -0.22 5.52
C ALA A 30 -0.62 -0.23 4.56
N ALA A 31 -1.32 0.90 4.43
CA ALA A 31 -2.44 1.05 3.48
C ALA A 31 -2.02 0.87 2.02
N ILE A 32 -0.85 1.38 1.63
CA ILE A 32 -0.28 1.20 0.28
C ILE A 32 0.00 -0.27 0.02
N LEU A 33 0.68 -0.95 0.95
CA LEU A 33 0.98 -2.37 0.82
C LEU A 33 -0.30 -3.21 0.70
N LEU A 34 -1.30 -2.90 1.53
CA LEU A 34 -2.59 -3.59 1.50
C LEU A 34 -3.36 -3.34 0.20
N ALA A 35 -3.38 -2.11 -0.31
CA ALA A 35 -4.05 -1.78 -1.57
C ALA A 35 -3.45 -2.52 -2.78
N ILE A 36 -2.12 -2.74 -2.77
CA ILE A 36 -1.44 -3.55 -3.78
C ILE A 36 -1.79 -5.03 -3.59
N HIS A 37 -1.77 -5.53 -2.35
CA HIS A 37 -2.06 -6.92 -2.04
C HIS A 37 -3.49 -7.34 -2.44
N LEU A 38 -4.47 -6.46 -2.24
CA LEU A 38 -5.87 -6.66 -2.60
C LEU A 38 -6.19 -6.31 -4.07
N ASP A 39 -5.20 -5.94 -4.87
CA ASP A 39 -5.36 -5.48 -6.26
C ASP A 39 -6.33 -4.28 -6.42
N ILE A 40 -6.45 -3.44 -5.39
CA ILE A 40 -7.26 -2.22 -5.42
C ILE A 40 -6.58 -1.13 -6.25
N ALA A 41 -5.25 -1.03 -6.13
CA ALA A 41 -4.42 -0.14 -6.92
C ALA A 41 -2.95 -0.59 -6.91
N THR A 42 -2.35 -0.67 -8.09
CA THR A 42 -0.97 -1.16 -8.30
C THR A 42 -0.01 -0.11 -8.87
N ASP A 43 -0.44 1.16 -8.92
CA ASP A 43 0.41 2.28 -9.32
C ASP A 43 0.23 3.53 -8.44
N SER A 44 1.30 4.32 -8.32
CA SER A 44 1.37 5.49 -7.43
C SER A 44 0.25 6.52 -7.61
N ARG A 45 -0.32 6.68 -8.83
CA ARG A 45 -1.41 7.65 -9.07
C ARG A 45 -2.76 7.06 -8.66
N SER A 46 -3.01 5.81 -9.01
CA SER A 46 -4.24 5.11 -8.60
C SER A 46 -4.33 5.00 -7.08
N ILE A 47 -3.20 4.71 -6.42
CA ILE A 47 -3.10 4.68 -4.95
C ILE A 47 -3.41 6.06 -4.34
N ALA A 48 -2.79 7.13 -4.87
CA ALA A 48 -3.05 8.49 -4.40
C ALA A 48 -4.53 8.85 -4.51
N ASN A 49 -5.17 8.52 -5.63
CA ASN A 49 -6.59 8.79 -5.84
C ASN A 49 -7.48 7.97 -4.90
N ARG A 50 -7.21 6.67 -4.73
CA ARG A 50 -7.99 5.77 -3.87
C ARG A 50 -7.91 6.15 -2.38
N LEU A 51 -6.74 6.59 -1.93
CA LEU A 51 -6.52 6.99 -0.53
C LEU A 51 -6.81 8.47 -0.27
N GLY A 52 -7.15 9.26 -1.31
CA GLY A 52 -7.36 10.71 -1.16
C GLY A 52 -6.10 11.47 -0.75
N LEU A 53 -4.92 11.02 -1.18
CA LEU A 53 -3.62 11.55 -0.77
C LEU A 53 -2.92 12.31 -1.89
N ALA A 54 -2.06 13.26 -1.51
CA ALA A 54 -1.13 13.89 -2.44
C ALA A 54 -0.15 12.86 -3.03
N HIS A 55 0.07 12.90 -4.35
CA HIS A 55 0.96 11.96 -5.05
C HIS A 55 2.38 11.94 -4.48
N ALA A 56 2.91 13.11 -4.07
CA ALA A 56 4.24 13.20 -3.46
C ALA A 56 4.35 12.44 -2.13
N LEU A 57 3.29 12.42 -1.30
CA LEU A 57 3.26 11.62 -0.07
C LEU A 57 3.28 10.13 -0.39
N VAL A 58 2.50 9.70 -1.38
CA VAL A 58 2.51 8.31 -1.84
C VAL A 58 3.90 7.90 -2.35
N LEU A 59 4.57 8.75 -3.13
CA LEU A 59 5.94 8.49 -3.59
C LEU A 59 6.94 8.39 -2.43
N ARG A 60 6.80 9.21 -1.39
CA ARG A 60 7.64 9.12 -0.19
C ARG A 60 7.47 7.78 0.51
N GLU A 61 6.23 7.33 0.72
CA GLU A 61 5.98 6.03 1.36
C GLU A 61 6.43 4.87 0.48
N ILE A 62 6.24 4.93 -0.84
CA ILE A 62 6.79 3.93 -1.78
C ILE A 62 8.32 3.84 -1.63
N ALA A 63 9.01 4.97 -1.51
CA ALA A 63 10.46 4.99 -1.31
C ALA A 63 10.88 4.37 0.02
N ALA A 64 10.07 4.50 1.08
CA ALA A 64 10.31 3.86 2.38
C ALA A 64 10.02 2.35 2.37
N LEU A 65 9.01 1.91 1.60
CA LEU A 65 8.63 0.51 1.46
C LEU A 65 9.56 -0.28 0.52
N SER A 66 10.15 0.39 -0.47
CA SER A 66 10.98 -0.24 -1.49
C SER A 66 12.46 -0.30 -1.09
N PRO A 67 13.19 -1.39 -1.39
CA PRO A 67 12.76 -2.57 -2.14
C PRO A 67 12.12 -3.67 -1.27
N ARG A 68 12.07 -3.48 0.05
CA ARG A 68 11.78 -4.56 1.01
C ARG A 68 10.39 -5.15 0.85
N TYR A 69 9.35 -4.32 0.94
CA TYR A 69 7.95 -4.76 0.90
C TYR A 69 7.30 -4.57 -0.48
N VAL A 70 7.78 -3.59 -1.25
CA VAL A 70 7.31 -3.34 -2.63
C VAL A 70 8.48 -3.15 -3.59
N ARG A 71 8.29 -3.59 -4.83
CA ARG A 71 9.22 -3.38 -5.94
C ARG A 71 8.57 -2.48 -6.99
N VAL A 72 9.31 -1.47 -7.45
CA VAL A 72 8.92 -0.69 -8.63
C VAL A 72 9.27 -1.48 -9.88
N THR A 73 8.27 -1.89 -10.66
CA THR A 73 8.46 -2.68 -11.88
C THR A 73 8.62 -1.83 -13.13
N LYS A 74 7.98 -0.65 -13.13
CA LYS A 74 8.04 0.30 -14.24
C LYS A 74 7.85 1.72 -13.74
N ARG A 75 8.53 2.68 -14.37
CA ARG A 75 8.23 4.11 -14.23
C ARG A 75 7.84 4.70 -15.57
N ASP A 76 6.74 5.41 -15.61
CA ASP A 76 6.31 6.17 -16.78
C ASP A 76 7.00 7.54 -16.78
N ALA A 77 7.84 7.80 -17.78
CA ALA A 77 8.66 9.01 -17.84
C ALA A 77 7.83 10.31 -18.02
N ARG A 78 6.64 10.21 -18.63
CA ARG A 78 5.79 11.38 -18.91
C ARG A 78 4.95 11.78 -17.71
N THR A 79 4.40 10.78 -17.01
CA THR A 79 3.43 10.98 -15.92
C THR A 79 4.01 10.81 -14.53
N GLN A 80 5.26 10.35 -14.44
CA GLN A 80 5.96 9.99 -13.20
C GLN A 80 5.23 8.93 -12.39
N ARG A 81 4.40 8.10 -13.03
CA ARG A 81 3.74 6.95 -12.39
C ARG A 81 4.75 5.86 -12.12
N SER A 82 4.81 5.37 -10.89
CA SER A 82 5.51 4.13 -10.54
C SER A 82 4.50 2.99 -10.43
N PHE A 83 4.72 1.93 -11.18
CA PHE A 83 3.99 0.67 -11.10
C PHE A 83 4.70 -0.26 -10.11
N LEU A 84 3.92 -0.96 -9.30
CA LEU A 84 4.39 -1.63 -8.10
C LEU A 84 3.91 -3.08 -8.05
N GLU A 85 4.75 -3.93 -7.49
CA GLU A 85 4.38 -5.27 -7.03
C GLU A 85 4.80 -5.43 -5.57
N ALA A 86 4.00 -6.14 -4.77
CA ALA A 86 4.44 -6.56 -3.45
C ALA A 86 5.55 -7.61 -3.60
N THR A 87 6.60 -7.52 -2.80
CA THR A 87 7.61 -8.57 -2.70
C THR A 87 7.05 -9.78 -1.95
N ALA A 88 7.80 -10.89 -1.90
CA ALA A 88 7.41 -12.04 -1.08
C ALA A 88 7.24 -11.66 0.40
N GLU A 89 8.11 -10.80 0.93
CA GLU A 89 7.99 -10.31 2.31
C GLU A 89 6.78 -9.38 2.48
N GLY A 90 6.53 -8.49 1.51
CA GLY A 90 5.34 -7.63 1.51
C GLY A 90 4.04 -8.43 1.45
N GLN A 91 4.00 -9.48 0.63
CA GLN A 91 2.85 -10.40 0.55
C GLN A 91 2.65 -11.15 1.86
N ALA A 92 3.72 -11.69 2.45
CA ALA A 92 3.64 -12.40 3.73
C ALA A 92 3.14 -11.48 4.86
N LEU A 93 3.63 -10.23 4.90
CA LEU A 93 3.18 -9.24 5.88
C LEU A 93 1.71 -8.85 5.66
N ALA A 94 1.32 -8.56 4.41
CA ALA A 94 -0.07 -8.20 4.09
C ALA A 94 -1.04 -9.35 4.39
N ALA A 95 -0.64 -10.60 4.14
CA ALA A 95 -1.47 -11.78 4.42
C ALA A 95 -1.71 -12.04 5.92
N THR A 96 -1.05 -11.31 6.83
CA THR A 96 -1.35 -11.40 8.27
C THR A 96 -2.69 -10.77 8.63
N CYS A 97 -3.21 -9.86 7.79
CA CYS A 97 -4.49 -9.24 8.04
C CYS A 97 -5.66 -10.11 7.56
N ARG A 98 -6.77 -10.08 8.29
CA ARG A 98 -8.04 -10.72 7.90
C ARG A 98 -9.04 -9.61 7.54
N ILE A 99 -9.57 -9.67 6.31
CA ILE A 99 -10.58 -8.75 5.78
C ILE A 99 -11.79 -9.56 5.34
#